data_AF-A0A6N9RLX9-F1
#
_entry.id   AF-A0A6N9RLX9-F1
#
_cell.length_a   1.000
_cell.length_b   1.000
_cell.length_c   1.000
_cell.angle_alpha   90.00
_cell.angle_beta   90.00
_cell.angle_gamma   90.00
#
_symmetry.space_group_name_H-M   'P 1'
#
loop_
_entity.id
_entity.type
_entity.pdbx_description
1 polymer ?
#
loop_
_entity_poly.entity_id
_entity_poly.type
_entity_poly.pdbx_seq_one_letter_code
_entity_poly.pdbx_strand_id
1 'polypeptide(L)'
;MRNLRIGIRLALGFGVVLLLLAIISGLGVWRLQEVGNAADAMARRTLVKERIASEWLVATSTNSIRTFALVKSSDAADQQYFQKGIAQTSLGITENSKKLFDLLDTAEEKALFEDGVAKRAVYVGLRGNIMKLKAEGQNAQVAQLTEEKLVPALAAYDASIKNMLLHQKATIDQTVTAIDALYRSSQFSVLVLAAMALGLGVFLSWRLTTGITRPLGEALRVAQTVAAGDLTSRIETSTRDETGQLMQALKDMNASLVGIVGNVRQGTDTIATASSQIAAGNQDLSSRTEQQAS
;
A
#
# COMPACT_ATOMS: atom_id res chain seq x y z
N MET A 1 -18.58 18.20 -20.34
CA MET A 1 -18.73 18.83 -19.01
C MET A 1 -19.35 20.24 -19.04
N ARG A 2 -19.16 21.07 -20.08
CA ARG A 2 -19.59 22.50 -20.12
C ARG A 2 -21.09 22.79 -19.94
N ASN A 3 -21.97 21.79 -20.00
CA ASN A 3 -23.43 21.96 -19.83
C ASN A 3 -23.98 21.21 -18.61
N LEU A 4 -23.13 20.58 -17.79
CA LEU A 4 -23.57 19.89 -16.58
C LEU A 4 -23.89 20.90 -15.48
N ARG A 5 -24.84 20.54 -14.62
CA ARG A 5 -25.17 21.31 -13.42
C ARG A 5 -23.97 21.49 -12.49
N ILE A 6 -23.79 22.66 -11.86
CA ILE A 6 -22.67 22.94 -10.93
C ILE A 6 -22.58 21.87 -9.83
N GLY A 7 -23.72 21.52 -9.22
CA GLY A 7 -23.78 20.49 -8.17
C GLY A 7 -23.28 19.13 -8.64
N ILE A 8 -23.62 18.72 -9.87
CA ILE A 8 -23.15 17.46 -10.46
C ILE A 8 -21.64 17.52 -10.74
N ARG A 9 -21.11 18.65 -11.21
CA ARG A 9 -19.66 18.81 -11.44
C ARG A 9 -18.87 18.69 -10.14
N LEU A 10 -19.33 19.34 -9.08
CA LEU A 10 -18.70 19.28 -7.76
C LEU A 10 -18.79 17.86 -7.19
N ALA A 11 -19.97 17.23 -7.24
CA ALA A 11 -20.16 15.86 -6.77
C ALA A 11 -19.26 14.86 -7.52
N LEU A 12 -19.13 14.99 -8.85
CA LEU A 12 -18.21 14.16 -9.64
C LEU A 12 -16.75 14.44 -9.27
N GLY A 13 -16.36 15.71 -9.11
CA GLY A 13 -14.99 16.07 -8.74
C GLY A 13 -14.58 15.49 -7.39
N PHE A 14 -15.38 15.73 -6.35
CA PHE A 14 -15.15 15.16 -5.02
C PHE A 14 -15.30 13.64 -5.00
N GLY A 15 -16.29 13.08 -5.71
CA GLY A 15 -16.52 11.65 -5.79
C GLY A 15 -15.32 10.91 -6.39
N VAL A 16 -14.70 11.43 -7.44
CA VAL A 16 -13.49 10.85 -8.04
C VAL A 16 -12.31 10.89 -7.06
N VAL A 17 -12.11 12.00 -6.35
CA VAL A 17 -11.03 12.12 -5.35
C VAL A 17 -11.23 11.16 -4.18
N LEU A 18 -12.46 11.04 -3.67
CA LEU A 18 -12.80 10.11 -2.59
C LEU A 18 -12.64 8.64 -3.03
N LEU A 19 -13.08 8.31 -4.24
CA LEU A 19 -12.91 6.98 -4.83
C LEU A 19 -11.42 6.64 -4.96
N LEU A 20 -10.60 7.56 -5.46
CA LEU A 20 -9.15 7.38 -5.57
C LEU A 20 -8.50 7.17 -4.21
N LEU A 21 -8.90 7.96 -3.21
CA LEU A 21 -8.40 7.79 -1.84
C LEU A 21 -8.75 6.40 -1.29
N ALA A 22 -9.99 5.94 -1.47
CA ALA A 22 -10.41 4.61 -1.06
C ALA A 22 -9.62 3.50 -1.79
N ILE A 23 -9.38 3.65 -3.09
CA ILE A 23 -8.59 2.72 -3.89
C ILE A 23 -7.13 2.68 -3.40
N ILE A 24 -6.49 3.83 -3.19
CA ILE A 24 -5.10 3.91 -2.71
C ILE A 24 -4.98 3.30 -1.32
N SER A 25 -5.90 3.62 -0.40
CA SER A 25 -5.90 3.04 0.94
C SER A 25 -6.11 1.52 0.90
N GLY A 26 -7.07 1.04 0.10
CA GLY A 26 -7.34 -0.39 -0.04
C GLY A 26 -6.16 -1.17 -0.64
N LEU A 27 -5.58 -0.65 -1.74
CA LEU A 27 -4.39 -1.25 -2.34
C LEU A 27 -3.18 -1.19 -1.42
N GLY A 28 -3.00 -0.08 -0.68
CA GLY A 28 -1.92 0.07 0.29
C GLY A 28 -2.00 -0.98 1.39
N VAL A 29 -3.20 -1.18 1.97
CA VAL A 29 -3.43 -2.22 2.97
C VAL A 29 -3.18 -3.62 2.40
N TRP A 30 -3.68 -3.89 1.19
CA TRP A 30 -3.49 -5.19 0.55
C TRP A 30 -2.00 -5.51 0.31
N ARG A 31 -1.22 -4.54 -0.17
CA ARG A 31 0.23 -4.69 -0.36
C ARG A 31 0.98 -4.89 0.96
N LEU A 32 0.64 -4.13 2.00
CA LEU A 32 1.23 -4.32 3.32
C LEU A 32 0.90 -5.71 3.90
N GLN A 33 -0.30 -6.23 3.64
CA GLN A 33 -0.69 -7.55 4.08
C GLN A 33 0.04 -8.66 3.33
N GLU A 34 0.34 -8.47 2.04
CA GLU A 34 1.16 -9.40 1.24
C GLU A 34 2.59 -9.51 1.82
N VAL A 35 3.22 -8.36 2.12
CA VAL A 35 4.53 -8.30 2.78
C VAL A 35 4.46 -8.92 4.19
N GLY A 36 3.42 -8.60 4.95
CA GLY A 36 3.20 -9.14 6.30
C GLY A 36 3.04 -10.66 6.31
N ASN A 37 2.26 -11.22 5.38
CA ASN A 37 2.08 -12.67 5.25
C ASN A 37 3.39 -13.37 4.88
N ALA A 38 4.19 -12.78 3.99
CA ALA A 38 5.50 -13.33 3.63
C ALA A 38 6.48 -13.30 4.82
N ALA A 39 6.49 -12.21 5.58
CA ALA A 39 7.30 -12.09 6.80
C ALA A 39 6.85 -13.06 7.91
N ASP A 40 5.55 -13.28 8.09
CA ASP A 40 5.01 -14.22 9.06
C ASP A 40 5.33 -15.67 8.67
N ALA A 41 5.18 -16.03 7.39
CA ALA A 41 5.58 -17.34 6.87
C ALA A 41 7.09 -17.60 7.09
N MET A 42 7.93 -16.60 6.84
CA MET A 42 9.36 -16.66 7.12
C MET A 42 9.64 -16.93 8.61
N ALA A 43 9.01 -16.17 9.51
CA ALA A 43 9.24 -16.26 10.94
C ALA A 43 8.73 -17.56 11.55
N ARG A 44 7.54 -18.02 11.13
CA ARG A 44 6.85 -19.17 11.73
C ARG A 44 7.16 -20.50 11.07
N ARG A 45 7.60 -20.51 9.81
CA ARG A 45 7.90 -21.74 9.07
C ARG A 45 9.37 -21.84 8.75
N THR A 46 9.92 -20.94 7.92
CA THR A 46 11.27 -21.09 7.38
C THR A 46 12.34 -21.04 8.48
N LEU A 47 12.28 -20.05 9.38
CA LEU A 47 13.21 -19.96 10.52
C LEU A 47 13.04 -21.10 11.53
N VAL A 48 11.83 -21.65 11.66
CA VAL A 48 11.58 -22.81 12.54
C VAL A 48 12.23 -24.07 11.97
N LYS A 49 12.13 -24.30 10.66
CA LYS A 49 12.82 -25.41 9.98
C LYS A 49 14.34 -25.34 10.16
N GLU A 50 14.93 -24.17 9.91
CA GLU A 50 16.38 -23.95 10.08
C GLU A 50 16.81 -24.20 11.53
N ARG A 51 16.06 -23.66 12.50
CA ARG A 51 16.36 -23.84 13.93
C ARG A 51 16.34 -25.30 14.33
N ILE A 52 15.30 -26.04 13.93
CA ILE A 52 15.21 -27.47 14.28
C ILE A 52 16.33 -28.27 13.61
N ALA A 53 16.69 -27.97 12.36
CA ALA A 53 17.83 -28.60 11.68
C ALA A 53 19.17 -28.28 12.37
N SER A 54 19.34 -27.05 12.85
CA SER A 54 20.51 -26.63 13.62
C SER A 54 20.58 -27.35 14.98
N GLU A 55 19.46 -27.42 15.71
CA GLU A 55 19.34 -28.19 16.95
C GLU A 55 19.66 -29.67 16.73
N TRP A 56 19.22 -30.26 15.61
CA TRP A 56 19.54 -31.64 15.25
C TRP A 56 21.05 -31.84 15.04
N LEU A 57 21.72 -30.90 14.37
CA LEU A 57 23.17 -30.95 14.18
C LEU A 57 23.93 -30.83 15.52
N VAL A 58 23.54 -29.88 16.37
CA VAL A 58 24.15 -29.67 17.70
C VAL A 58 23.93 -30.89 18.61
N ALA A 59 22.72 -31.44 18.61
CA ALA A 59 22.38 -32.64 19.38
C ALA A 59 23.18 -33.86 18.90
N THR A 60 23.37 -34.00 17.58
CA THR A 60 24.19 -35.07 16.98
C THR A 60 25.65 -34.93 17.36
N SER A 61 26.23 -33.73 17.25
CA SER A 61 27.60 -33.45 17.68
C SER A 61 27.80 -33.74 19.18
N THR A 62 26.86 -33.29 20.02
CA THR A 62 26.86 -33.57 21.47
C THR A 62 26.87 -35.08 21.75
N ASN A 63 26.00 -35.84 21.08
CA ASN A 63 25.95 -37.29 21.24
C ASN A 63 27.18 -38.01 20.71
N SER A 64 27.83 -37.45 19.69
CA SER A 64 29.06 -38.01 19.13
C SER A 64 30.20 -37.90 20.13
N ILE A 65 30.38 -36.73 20.76
CA ILE A 65 31.36 -36.53 21.83
C ILE A 65 31.11 -37.51 22.98
N ARG A 66 29.85 -37.63 23.44
CA ARG A 66 29.49 -38.60 24.50
C ARG A 66 29.73 -40.04 24.08
N THR A 67 29.50 -40.38 22.81
CA THR A 67 29.71 -41.74 22.29
C THR A 67 31.19 -42.10 22.32
N PHE A 68 32.08 -41.20 21.88
CA PHE A 68 33.53 -41.44 21.97
C PHE A 68 34.03 -41.48 23.42
N ALA A 69 33.51 -40.63 24.30
CA ALA A 69 33.83 -40.68 25.73
C ALA A 69 33.39 -42.01 26.37
N LEU A 70 32.18 -42.48 26.04
CA LEU A 70 31.63 -43.76 26.49
C LEU A 70 32.48 -44.95 26.00
N VAL A 71 32.89 -44.95 24.72
CA VAL A 71 33.73 -46.00 24.15
C VAL A 71 35.09 -46.06 24.85
N LYS A 72 35.70 -44.89 25.13
CA LYS A 72 37.04 -44.79 25.74
C LYS A 72 37.06 -44.99 27.26
N SER A 73 35.97 -44.71 27.97
CA SER A 73 35.94 -44.82 29.43
C SER A 73 35.98 -46.28 29.90
N SER A 74 36.76 -46.54 30.94
CA SER A 74 36.78 -47.81 31.69
C SER A 74 35.97 -47.75 32.99
N ASP A 75 35.54 -46.56 33.43
CA ASP A 75 34.78 -46.38 34.66
C ASP A 75 33.28 -46.60 34.42
N ALA A 76 32.65 -47.41 35.27
CA ALA A 76 31.25 -47.81 35.10
C ALA A 76 30.26 -46.65 35.34
N ALA A 77 30.59 -45.72 36.25
CA ALA A 77 29.74 -44.58 36.55
C ALA A 77 29.74 -43.57 35.39
N ASP A 78 30.91 -43.29 34.81
CA ASP A 78 31.05 -42.48 33.60
C ASP A 78 30.29 -43.09 32.42
N GLN A 79 30.42 -44.41 32.21
CA GLN A 79 29.70 -45.11 31.15
C GLN A 79 28.18 -44.95 31.31
N GLN A 80 27.66 -45.15 32.52
CA GLN A 80 26.24 -44.99 32.80
C GLN A 80 25.79 -43.53 32.59
N TYR A 81 26.59 -42.55 33.01
CA TYR A 81 26.32 -41.13 32.82
C TYR A 81 26.20 -40.77 31.32
N PHE A 82 27.18 -41.16 30.50
CA PHE A 82 27.16 -40.87 29.07
C PHE A 82 26.03 -41.62 28.35
N GLN A 83 25.76 -42.88 28.72
CA GLN A 83 24.67 -43.66 28.14
C GLN A 83 23.30 -43.00 28.42
N LYS A 84 23.08 -42.51 29.64
CA LYS A 84 21.86 -41.76 30.00
C LYS A 84 21.73 -40.46 29.19
N GLY A 85 22.81 -39.69 29.08
CA GLY A 85 22.83 -38.47 28.27
C GLY A 85 22.56 -38.72 26.78
N ILE A 86 23.14 -39.79 26.24
CA ILE A 86 22.91 -40.23 24.85
C ILE A 86 21.44 -40.59 24.64
N ALA A 87 20.83 -41.35 25.56
CA ALA A 87 19.43 -41.73 25.47
C ALA A 87 18.51 -40.51 25.47
N GLN A 88 18.72 -39.58 26.41
CA GLN A 88 17.96 -38.33 26.51
C GLN A 88 18.04 -37.48 25.23
N THR A 89 19.26 -37.24 24.72
CA THR A 89 19.43 -36.46 23.50
C THR A 89 18.88 -37.20 22.26
N SER A 90 18.95 -38.54 22.23
CA SER A 90 18.37 -39.33 21.13
C SER A 90 16.84 -39.23 21.09
N LEU A 91 16.18 -39.14 22.25
CA LEU A 91 14.74 -38.88 22.34
C LEU A 91 14.40 -37.51 21.78
N GLY A 92 15.10 -36.46 22.23
CA GLY A 92 14.91 -35.09 21.71
C GLY A 92 15.11 -34.97 20.20
N ILE A 93 16.14 -35.64 19.64
CA ILE A 93 16.32 -35.72 18.18
C ILE A 93 15.09 -36.34 17.51
N THR A 94 14.56 -37.44 18.07
CA THR A 94 13.42 -38.15 17.47
C THR A 94 12.16 -37.28 17.46
N GLU A 95 11.89 -36.58 18.57
CA GLU A 95 10.77 -35.65 18.67
C GLU A 95 10.89 -34.46 17.71
N ASN A 96 12.08 -33.85 17.65
CA ASN A 96 12.34 -32.70 16.78
C ASN A 96 12.36 -33.09 15.30
N SER A 97 12.89 -34.27 14.95
CA SER A 97 12.84 -34.79 13.58
C SER A 97 11.39 -34.97 13.10
N LYS A 98 10.48 -35.42 13.98
CA LYS A 98 9.05 -35.51 13.64
C LYS A 98 8.45 -34.13 13.36
N LYS A 99 8.68 -33.15 14.24
CA LYS A 99 8.22 -31.77 14.04
C LYS A 99 8.78 -31.15 12.76
N LEU A 100 10.04 -31.43 12.44
CA LEU A 100 10.67 -30.95 11.21
C LEU A 100 9.98 -31.55 9.99
N PHE A 101 9.76 -32.87 9.97
CA PHE A 101 9.10 -33.57 8.86
C PHE A 101 7.72 -32.99 8.54
N ASP A 102 6.92 -32.69 9.57
CA ASP A 102 5.58 -32.11 9.43
C ASP A 102 5.59 -30.69 8.80
N LEU A 103 6.74 -30.01 8.83
CA LEU A 103 6.94 -28.68 8.24
C LEU A 103 7.55 -28.71 6.83
N LEU A 104 7.98 -29.86 6.33
CA LEU A 104 8.65 -29.97 5.02
C LEU A 104 7.62 -29.95 3.89
N ASP A 105 7.78 -29.00 2.98
CA ASP A 105 6.80 -28.73 1.93
C ASP A 105 7.27 -29.29 0.57
N THR A 106 8.58 -29.36 0.33
CA THR A 106 9.16 -29.73 -0.96
C THR A 106 9.70 -31.17 -1.01
N ALA A 107 9.79 -31.74 -2.21
CA ALA A 107 10.38 -33.07 -2.42
C ALA A 107 11.87 -33.10 -2.07
N GLU A 108 12.60 -32.01 -2.35
CA GLU A 108 14.03 -31.88 -2.03
C GLU A 108 14.26 -31.87 -0.51
N GLU A 109 13.48 -31.10 0.24
CA GLU A 109 13.55 -31.07 1.69
C GLU A 109 13.30 -32.45 2.31
N LYS A 110 12.27 -33.16 1.81
CA LYS A 110 11.94 -34.51 2.28
C LYS A 110 13.07 -35.50 1.98
N ALA A 111 13.65 -35.43 0.78
CA ALA A 111 14.79 -36.27 0.41
C ALA A 111 16.01 -36.01 1.31
N LEU A 112 16.35 -34.75 1.59
CA LEU A 112 17.44 -34.38 2.50
C LEU A 112 17.18 -34.87 3.93
N PHE A 113 15.94 -34.77 4.40
CA PHE A 113 15.53 -35.29 5.71
C PHE A 113 15.64 -36.82 5.78
N GLU A 114 15.11 -37.54 4.80
CA GLU A 114 15.14 -39.00 4.73
C GLU A 114 16.57 -39.53 4.65
N ASP A 115 17.45 -38.86 3.90
CA ASP A 115 18.88 -39.16 3.86
C ASP A 115 19.52 -39.06 5.26
N GLY A 116 19.22 -37.99 6.00
CA GLY A 116 19.67 -37.82 7.37
C GLY A 116 19.14 -38.90 8.33
N VAL A 117 17.87 -39.28 8.20
CA VAL A 117 17.26 -40.37 8.99
C VAL A 117 17.90 -41.71 8.68
N ALA A 118 18.14 -42.03 7.41
CA ALA A 118 18.78 -43.27 6.99
C ALA A 118 20.21 -43.38 7.54
N LYS A 119 21.01 -42.31 7.41
CA LYS A 119 22.38 -42.28 7.95
C LYS A 119 22.41 -42.32 9.48
N ARG A 120 21.43 -41.70 10.16
CA ARG A 120 21.25 -41.83 11.61
C ARG A 120 21.05 -43.28 12.01
N ALA A 121 20.20 -44.02 11.30
CA ALA A 121 19.90 -45.42 11.60
C ALA A 121 21.18 -46.29 11.54
N VAL A 122 22.01 -46.08 10.51
CA VAL A 122 23.31 -46.74 10.37
C VAL A 122 24.24 -46.43 11.56
N TYR A 123 24.41 -45.14 11.88
CA TYR A 123 25.26 -44.71 12.99
C TYR A 123 24.79 -45.28 14.34
N VAL A 124 23.49 -45.21 14.64
CA VAL A 124 22.91 -45.72 15.88
C VAL A 124 23.06 -47.25 15.98
N GLY A 125 22.87 -47.98 14.87
CA GLY A 125 23.07 -49.42 14.79
C GLY A 125 24.53 -49.81 15.09
N LEU A 126 25.50 -49.14 14.45
CA LEU A 126 26.93 -49.36 14.69
C LEU A 126 27.31 -49.06 16.14
N ARG A 127 26.83 -47.94 16.70
CA ARG A 127 27.03 -47.60 18.11
C ARG A 127 26.50 -48.69 19.04
N GLY A 128 25.28 -49.19 18.77
CA GLY A 128 24.68 -50.28 19.55
C GLY A 128 25.52 -51.56 19.53
N ASN A 129 26.07 -51.93 18.37
CA ASN A 129 26.95 -53.09 18.24
C ASN A 129 28.26 -52.90 19.03
N ILE A 130 28.89 -51.73 18.91
CA ILE A 130 30.12 -51.39 19.66
C ILE A 130 29.89 -51.47 21.17
N MET A 131 28.71 -51.04 21.66
CA MET A 131 28.38 -51.13 23.08
C MET A 131 28.20 -52.58 23.56
N LYS A 132 27.64 -53.47 22.73
CA LYS A 132 27.59 -54.92 23.04
C LYS A 132 28.99 -55.53 23.14
N LEU A 133 29.83 -55.31 22.12
CA LEU A 133 31.21 -55.80 22.11
C LEU A 133 32.03 -55.29 23.30
N LYS A 134 31.81 -54.03 23.70
CA LYS A 134 32.45 -53.44 24.89
C LYS A 134 32.00 -54.14 26.17
N ALA A 135 30.71 -54.42 26.33
CA ALA A 135 30.17 -55.16 27.48
C ALA A 135 30.72 -56.60 27.57
N GLU A 136 31.04 -57.20 26.43
CA GLU A 136 31.68 -58.52 26.31
C GLU A 136 33.21 -58.50 26.48
N GLY A 137 33.82 -57.33 26.69
CA GLY A 137 35.26 -57.17 26.88
C GLY A 137 36.09 -57.24 25.59
N GLN A 138 35.46 -57.18 24.41
CA GLN A 138 36.11 -57.32 23.09
C GLN A 138 36.79 -56.02 22.62
N ASN A 139 37.74 -55.50 23.42
CA ASN A 139 38.32 -54.15 23.24
C ASN A 139 39.01 -53.93 21.88
N ALA A 140 39.69 -54.95 21.33
CA ALA A 140 40.35 -54.84 20.02
C ALA A 140 39.34 -54.64 18.88
N GLN A 141 38.24 -55.40 18.90
CA GLN A 141 37.16 -55.26 17.91
C GLN A 141 36.42 -53.94 18.08
N VAL A 142 36.23 -53.47 19.32
CA VAL A 142 35.65 -52.14 19.60
C VAL A 142 36.47 -51.03 18.95
N ALA A 143 37.80 -51.06 19.11
CA ALA A 143 38.69 -50.08 18.50
C ALA A 143 38.60 -50.11 16.98
N GLN A 144 38.73 -51.29 16.38
CA GLN A 144 38.65 -51.48 14.93
C GLN A 144 37.31 -51.00 14.34
N LEU A 145 36.19 -51.45 14.92
CA LEU A 145 34.85 -51.10 14.42
C LEU A 145 34.55 -49.60 14.60
N THR A 146 35.10 -48.99 15.65
CA THR A 146 34.99 -47.54 15.87
C THR A 146 35.69 -46.76 14.75
N GLU A 147 36.93 -47.12 14.43
CA GLU A 147 37.75 -46.42 13.44
C GLU A 147 37.27 -46.68 12.00
N GLU A 148 37.05 -47.93 11.64
CA GLU A 148 36.75 -48.31 10.26
C GLU A 148 35.28 -48.06 9.85
N LYS A 149 34.34 -48.06 10.81
CA LYS A 149 32.89 -47.99 10.52
C LYS A 149 32.19 -46.84 11.22
N LEU A 150 32.36 -46.67 12.53
CA LEU A 150 31.61 -45.66 13.28
C LEU A 150 32.00 -44.24 12.90
N VAL A 151 33.30 -43.93 12.81
CA VAL A 151 33.80 -42.59 12.45
C VAL A 151 33.32 -42.19 11.04
N PRO A 152 33.48 -43.01 9.98
CA PRO A 152 32.94 -42.68 8.65
C PRO A 152 31.41 -42.55 8.63
N ALA A 153 30.68 -43.42 9.32
CA ALA A 153 29.22 -43.35 9.38
C ALA A 153 28.74 -42.06 10.08
N LEU A 154 29.43 -41.64 11.15
CA LEU A 154 29.16 -40.38 11.81
C LEU A 154 29.45 -39.18 10.88
N ALA A 155 30.59 -39.17 10.19
CA ALA A 155 30.94 -38.09 9.27
C ALA A 155 29.90 -37.95 8.14
N ALA A 156 29.43 -39.08 7.60
CA ALA A 156 28.36 -39.10 6.59
C ALA A 156 27.04 -38.56 7.16
N TYR A 157 26.69 -38.96 8.39
CA TYR A 157 25.47 -38.50 9.06
C TYR A 157 25.52 -36.99 9.37
N ASP A 158 26.62 -36.49 9.93
CA ASP A 158 26.82 -35.04 10.14
C ASP A 158 26.73 -34.25 8.82
N ALA A 159 27.33 -34.77 7.75
CA ALA A 159 27.26 -34.15 6.43
C ALA A 159 25.81 -34.06 5.90
N SER A 160 25.00 -35.09 6.08
CA SER A 160 23.59 -35.05 5.65
C SER A 160 22.76 -34.00 6.38
N ILE A 161 22.92 -33.87 7.70
CA ILE A 161 22.22 -32.84 8.47
C ILE A 161 22.72 -31.45 8.07
N LYS A 162 24.04 -31.30 7.83
CA LYS A 162 24.60 -30.02 7.33
C LYS A 162 24.04 -29.64 5.97
N ASN A 163 23.87 -30.59 5.05
CA ASN A 163 23.26 -30.30 3.74
C ASN A 163 21.82 -29.81 3.89
N MET A 164 21.02 -30.43 4.78
CA MET A 164 19.68 -29.96 5.12
C MET A 164 19.71 -28.54 5.72
N LEU A 165 20.61 -28.29 6.67
CA LEU A 165 20.77 -26.95 7.27
C LEU A 165 21.17 -25.89 6.24
N LEU A 166 22.10 -26.21 5.34
CA LEU A 166 22.55 -25.31 4.28
C LEU A 166 21.43 -25.02 3.27
N HIS A 167 20.62 -26.03 2.91
CA HIS A 167 19.44 -25.83 2.08
C HIS A 167 18.48 -24.84 2.74
N GLN A 168 18.15 -25.03 4.03
CA GLN A 168 17.26 -24.11 4.75
C GLN A 168 17.83 -22.69 4.86
N LYS A 169 19.14 -22.54 5.05
CA LYS A 169 19.81 -21.22 5.04
C LYS A 169 19.73 -20.55 3.66
N ALA A 170 19.95 -21.30 2.58
CA ALA A 170 19.81 -20.76 1.23
C ALA A 170 18.35 -20.34 0.94
N THR A 171 17.36 -21.13 1.39
CA THR A 171 15.94 -20.76 1.29
C THR A 171 15.63 -19.48 2.07
N ILE A 172 16.23 -19.30 3.25
CA ILE A 172 16.11 -18.07 4.05
C ILE A 172 16.61 -16.87 3.26
N ASP A 173 17.84 -16.94 2.73
CA ASP A 173 18.46 -15.82 1.99
C ASP A 173 17.66 -15.45 0.73
N GLN A 174 17.15 -16.46 0.01
CA GLN A 174 16.27 -16.26 -1.14
C GLN A 174 14.95 -15.60 -0.74
N THR A 175 14.33 -16.06 0.36
CA THR A 175 13.06 -15.53 0.85
C THR A 175 13.18 -14.09 1.30
N VAL A 176 14.27 -13.74 2.01
CA VAL A 176 14.56 -12.34 2.41
C VAL A 176 14.68 -11.45 1.18
N THR A 177 15.43 -11.88 0.17
CA THR A 177 15.59 -11.13 -1.08
C THR A 177 14.25 -10.92 -1.80
N ALA A 178 13.39 -11.95 -1.81
CA ALA A 178 12.05 -11.87 -2.40
C ALA A 178 11.13 -10.90 -1.62
N ILE A 179 11.17 -10.91 -0.29
CA ILE A 179 10.42 -9.98 0.56
C ILE A 179 10.86 -8.54 0.31
N ASP A 180 12.17 -8.28 0.21
CA ASP A 180 12.70 -6.95 -0.09
C ASP A 180 12.26 -6.45 -1.47
N ALA A 181 12.29 -7.33 -2.49
CA ALA A 181 11.81 -7.01 -3.82
C ALA A 181 10.30 -6.70 -3.82
N LEU A 182 9.50 -7.49 -3.11
CA LEU A 182 8.06 -7.26 -2.94
C LEU A 182 7.78 -5.94 -2.23
N TYR A 183 8.53 -5.62 -1.18
CA TYR A 183 8.42 -4.35 -0.45
C TYR A 183 8.73 -3.15 -1.36
N ARG A 184 9.85 -3.18 -2.09
CA ARG A 184 10.23 -2.09 -3.02
C ARG A 184 9.22 -1.92 -4.14
N SER A 185 8.76 -3.02 -4.74
CA SER A 185 7.74 -3.00 -5.80
C SER A 185 6.40 -2.43 -5.28
N SER A 186 6.02 -2.80 -4.05
CA SER A 186 4.83 -2.29 -3.38
C SER A 186 4.92 -0.79 -3.13
N GLN A 187 6.04 -0.30 -2.60
CA GLN A 187 6.28 1.13 -2.40
C GLN A 187 6.21 1.91 -3.72
N PHE A 188 6.90 1.42 -4.76
CA PHE A 188 6.87 2.07 -6.07
C PHE A 188 5.46 2.15 -6.62
N SER A 189 4.68 1.06 -6.54
CA SER A 189 3.29 1.01 -7.01
C SER A 189 2.39 2.01 -6.27
N VAL A 190 2.51 2.11 -4.94
CA VAL A 190 1.74 3.08 -4.13
C VAL A 190 2.13 4.52 -4.48
N LEU A 191 3.42 4.80 -4.67
CA LEU A 191 3.90 6.13 -5.05
C LEU A 191 3.39 6.54 -6.44
N VAL A 192 3.42 5.63 -7.41
CA VAL A 192 2.88 5.88 -8.76
C VAL A 192 1.38 6.18 -8.70
N LEU A 193 0.61 5.39 -7.95
CA LEU A 193 -0.82 5.61 -7.77
C LEU A 193 -1.12 6.94 -7.07
N ALA A 194 -0.35 7.29 -6.04
CA ALA A 194 -0.47 8.58 -5.35
C ALA A 194 -0.16 9.75 -6.28
N ALA A 195 0.90 9.65 -7.09
CA ALA A 195 1.26 10.67 -8.08
C ALA A 195 0.15 10.84 -9.15
N MET A 196 -0.43 9.74 -9.64
CA MET A 196 -1.56 9.77 -10.57
C MET A 196 -2.80 10.44 -9.94
N ALA A 197 -3.11 10.13 -8.67
CA ALA A 197 -4.23 10.73 -7.97
C ALA A 197 -4.03 12.24 -7.75
N LEU A 198 -2.81 12.67 -7.40
CA LEU A 198 -2.46 14.09 -7.30
C LEU A 198 -2.62 14.79 -8.65
N GLY A 199 -2.09 14.19 -9.72
CA GLY A 199 -2.22 14.74 -11.08
C GLY A 199 -3.68 14.89 -11.51
N LEU A 200 -4.52 13.89 -11.25
CA LEU A 200 -5.94 13.96 -11.55
C LEU A 200 -6.67 15.00 -10.68
N GLY A 201 -6.32 15.11 -9.40
CA GLY A 201 -6.85 16.13 -8.49
C GLY A 201 -6.55 17.55 -8.98
N VAL A 202 -5.31 17.81 -9.39
CA VAL A 202 -4.91 19.10 -10.00
C VAL A 202 -5.69 19.36 -11.29
N PHE A 203 -5.82 18.36 -12.16
CA PHE A 203 -6.57 18.48 -13.40
C PHE A 203 -8.06 18.80 -13.17
N LEU A 204 -8.72 18.10 -12.25
CA LEU A 204 -10.11 18.35 -11.88
C LEU A 204 -10.30 19.73 -11.24
N SER A 205 -9.41 20.12 -10.33
CA SER A 205 -9.41 21.45 -9.70
C SER A 205 -9.30 22.56 -10.75
N TRP A 206 -8.39 22.41 -11.71
CA TRP A 206 -8.24 23.36 -12.82
C TRP A 206 -9.49 23.43 -13.70
N ARG A 207 -10.13 22.30 -14.00
CA ARG A 207 -11.40 22.25 -14.75
C ARG A 207 -12.58 22.88 -14.01
N LEU A 208 -12.67 22.69 -12.69
CA LEU A 208 -13.70 23.33 -11.87
C LEU A 208 -13.48 24.84 -11.77
N THR A 209 -12.23 25.27 -11.56
CA THR A 209 -11.87 26.70 -11.48
C THR A 209 -12.21 27.44 -12.78
N THR A 210 -11.85 26.84 -13.92
CA THR A 210 -12.12 27.44 -15.23
C THR A 210 -13.59 27.36 -15.64
N GLY A 211 -14.30 26.30 -15.24
CA GLY A 211 -15.70 26.08 -15.62
C GLY A 211 -16.76 26.68 -14.68
N ILE A 212 -16.38 27.09 -13.46
CA ILE A 212 -17.32 27.62 -12.45
C ILE A 212 -16.81 28.96 -11.90
N THR A 213 -15.64 28.97 -11.27
CA THR A 213 -15.14 30.17 -10.56
C THR A 213 -14.92 31.36 -11.50
N ARG A 214 -14.39 31.12 -12.71
CA ARG A 214 -14.19 32.19 -13.70
C ARG A 214 -15.52 32.81 -14.20
N PRO A 215 -16.49 32.05 -14.73
CA PRO A 215 -17.80 32.62 -15.14
C PRO A 215 -18.55 33.33 -14.01
N LEU A 216 -18.47 32.84 -12.78
CA LEU A 216 -19.07 33.52 -11.62
C LEU A 216 -18.38 34.87 -11.32
N GLY A 217 -17.05 34.93 -11.49
CA GLY A 217 -16.32 36.20 -11.38
C GLY A 217 -16.69 37.21 -12.49
N GLU A 218 -16.96 36.73 -13.71
CA GLU A 218 -17.46 37.57 -14.81
C GLU A 218 -18.87 38.08 -14.51
N ALA A 219 -19.77 37.21 -14.05
CA ALA A 219 -21.13 37.60 -13.64
C ALA A 219 -21.11 38.66 -12.53
N LEU A 220 -20.23 38.50 -11.53
CA LEU A 220 -20.06 39.48 -10.46
C LEU A 220 -19.60 40.84 -10.99
N ARG A 221 -18.63 40.86 -11.92
CA ARG A 221 -18.18 42.11 -12.56
C ARG A 221 -19.31 42.80 -13.31
N VAL A 222 -20.07 42.07 -14.11
CA VAL A 222 -21.23 42.60 -14.85
C VAL A 222 -22.24 43.23 -13.88
N ALA A 223 -22.60 42.53 -12.82
CA ALA A 223 -23.52 43.04 -11.82
C ALA A 223 -23.01 44.34 -11.15
N GLN A 224 -21.71 44.41 -10.85
CA GLN A 224 -21.08 45.63 -10.31
C GLN A 224 -21.10 46.79 -11.30
N THR A 225 -20.84 46.56 -12.60
CA THR A 225 -20.93 47.57 -13.65
C THR A 225 -22.34 48.14 -13.76
N VAL A 226 -23.36 47.27 -13.76
CA VAL A 226 -24.77 47.68 -13.78
C VAL A 226 -25.15 48.46 -12.52
N ALA A 227 -24.70 48.02 -11.34
CA ALA A 227 -24.94 48.73 -10.08
C ALA A 227 -24.29 50.13 -10.04
N ALA A 228 -23.19 50.33 -10.77
CA ALA A 228 -22.55 51.63 -10.94
C ALA A 228 -23.26 52.54 -11.97
N GLY A 229 -24.35 52.07 -12.60
CA GLY A 229 -25.12 52.81 -13.60
C GLY A 229 -24.56 52.74 -15.02
N ASP A 230 -23.49 51.98 -15.25
CA ASP A 230 -22.97 51.74 -16.59
C ASP A 230 -23.73 50.57 -17.24
N LEU A 231 -24.59 50.90 -18.20
CA LEU A 231 -25.38 49.92 -18.94
C LEU A 231 -24.81 49.61 -20.34
N THR A 232 -23.59 50.06 -20.65
CA THR A 232 -22.99 49.90 -21.99
C THR A 232 -22.29 48.53 -22.18
N SER A 233 -22.19 47.73 -21.12
CA SER A 233 -21.49 46.45 -21.13
C SER A 233 -22.14 45.40 -22.04
N ARG A 234 -21.33 44.73 -22.86
CA ARG A 234 -21.78 43.65 -23.75
C ARG A 234 -21.67 42.30 -23.05
N ILE A 235 -22.81 41.73 -22.66
CA ILE A 235 -22.88 40.46 -21.94
C ILE A 235 -23.07 39.32 -22.95
N GLU A 236 -22.06 38.45 -23.07
CA GLU A 236 -22.10 37.25 -23.92
C GLU A 236 -22.30 35.96 -23.10
N THR A 237 -23.17 35.08 -23.59
CA THR A 237 -23.51 33.81 -22.93
C THR A 237 -22.94 32.65 -23.75
N SER A 238 -21.97 31.91 -23.20
CA SER A 238 -21.24 30.86 -23.93
C SER A 238 -21.49 29.43 -23.42
N THR A 239 -22.30 29.25 -22.38
CA THR A 239 -22.65 27.96 -21.77
C THR A 239 -24.15 27.88 -21.46
N ARG A 240 -24.67 26.66 -21.29
CA ARG A 240 -26.09 26.39 -20.95
C ARG A 240 -26.30 25.85 -19.53
N ASP A 241 -25.22 25.78 -18.75
CA ASP A 241 -25.23 25.45 -17.32
C ASP A 241 -25.74 26.63 -16.47
N GLU A 242 -25.78 26.48 -15.15
CA GLU A 242 -26.30 27.50 -14.24
C GLU A 242 -25.51 28.82 -14.33
N THR A 243 -24.20 28.78 -14.61
CA THR A 243 -23.42 30.01 -14.82
C THR A 243 -23.82 30.71 -16.11
N GLY A 244 -24.09 29.96 -17.18
CA GLY A 244 -24.63 30.49 -18.44
C GLY A 244 -26.04 31.07 -18.29
N GLN A 245 -26.89 30.40 -17.52
CA GLN A 245 -28.25 30.89 -17.20
C GLN A 245 -28.20 32.18 -16.35
N LEU A 246 -27.28 32.26 -15.38
CA LEU A 246 -27.04 33.49 -14.61
C LEU A 246 -26.58 34.64 -15.52
N MET A 247 -25.64 34.39 -16.42
CA MET A 247 -25.18 35.39 -17.38
C MET A 247 -26.29 35.85 -18.32
N GLN A 248 -27.17 34.94 -18.76
CA GLN A 248 -28.34 35.27 -19.57
C GLN A 248 -29.32 36.16 -18.78
N ALA A 249 -29.61 35.83 -17.52
CA ALA A 249 -30.47 36.65 -16.68
C ALA A 249 -29.90 38.07 -16.45
N LEU A 250 -28.58 38.20 -16.24
CA LEU A 250 -27.92 39.50 -16.13
C LEU A 250 -28.01 40.31 -17.43
N LYS A 251 -27.91 39.64 -18.58
CA LYS A 251 -28.09 40.27 -19.90
C LYS A 251 -29.50 40.84 -20.07
N ASP A 252 -30.51 40.04 -19.73
CA ASP A 252 -31.91 40.44 -19.87
C ASP A 252 -32.27 41.59 -18.91
N MET A 253 -31.70 41.58 -17.70
CA MET A 253 -31.81 42.66 -16.73
C MET A 253 -31.18 43.96 -17.24
N ASN A 254 -29.95 43.90 -17.77
CA ASN A 254 -29.26 45.06 -18.34
C ASN A 254 -30.05 45.67 -19.51
N ALA A 255 -30.53 44.83 -20.44
CA ALA A 255 -31.35 45.29 -21.56
C ALA A 255 -32.66 45.96 -21.11
N SER A 256 -33.31 45.41 -20.07
CA SER A 256 -34.53 45.99 -19.50
C SER A 256 -34.25 47.37 -18.85
N LEU A 257 -33.15 47.50 -18.12
CA LEU A 257 -32.74 48.78 -17.53
C LEU A 257 -32.41 49.83 -18.60
N VAL A 258 -31.73 49.45 -19.69
CA VAL A 258 -31.48 50.35 -20.83
C VAL A 258 -32.80 50.85 -21.41
N GLY A 259 -33.78 49.97 -21.59
CA GLY A 259 -35.12 50.34 -22.05
C GLY A 259 -35.84 51.31 -21.11
N ILE A 260 -35.80 51.06 -19.79
CA ILE A 260 -36.42 51.94 -18.79
C ILE A 260 -35.76 53.32 -18.80
N VAL A 261 -34.43 53.40 -18.78
CA VAL A 261 -33.70 54.69 -18.80
C VAL A 261 -33.95 55.43 -20.12
N GLY A 262 -34.01 54.71 -21.25
CA GLY A 262 -34.37 55.27 -22.54
C GLY A 262 -35.77 55.90 -22.55
N ASN A 263 -36.76 55.18 -22.03
CA ASN A 263 -38.14 55.66 -21.91
C ASN A 263 -38.25 56.88 -20.97
N VAL A 264 -37.53 56.88 -19.84
CA VAL A 264 -37.49 58.03 -18.92
C VAL A 264 -36.91 59.25 -19.64
N ARG A 265 -35.78 59.08 -20.36
CA ARG A 265 -35.16 60.17 -21.13
C ARG A 265 -36.09 60.74 -22.20
N GLN A 266 -36.75 59.87 -22.97
CA GLN A 266 -37.73 60.29 -23.98
C GLN A 266 -38.92 61.03 -23.34
N GLY A 267 -39.39 60.56 -22.19
CA GLY A 267 -40.42 61.24 -21.40
C GLY A 267 -39.98 62.62 -20.94
N THR A 268 -38.74 62.76 -20.42
CA THR A 268 -38.20 64.06 -20.00
C THR A 268 -37.99 65.02 -21.17
N ASP A 269 -37.55 64.54 -22.34
CA ASP A 269 -37.41 65.37 -23.54
C ASP A 269 -38.78 65.89 -24.03
N THR A 270 -39.81 65.04 -23.93
CA THR A 270 -41.20 65.42 -24.22
C THR A 270 -41.71 66.48 -23.25
N ILE A 271 -41.47 66.29 -21.94
CA ILE A 271 -41.82 67.27 -20.91
C ILE A 271 -41.07 68.59 -21.12
N ALA A 272 -39.78 68.55 -21.44
CA ALA A 272 -38.97 69.74 -21.71
C ALA A 272 -39.52 70.51 -22.92
N THR A 273 -39.83 69.82 -24.01
CA THR A 273 -40.44 70.41 -25.21
C THR A 273 -41.78 71.07 -24.89
N ALA A 274 -42.66 70.37 -24.17
CA ALA A 274 -43.95 70.91 -23.74
C ALA A 274 -43.77 72.13 -22.81
N SER A 275 -42.80 72.08 -21.90
CA SER A 275 -42.48 73.18 -20.97
C SER A 275 -41.97 74.41 -21.72
N SER A 276 -41.13 74.23 -22.75
CA SER A 276 -40.71 75.33 -23.63
C SER A 276 -41.87 75.92 -24.42
N GLN A 277 -42.80 75.10 -24.91
CA GLN A 277 -44.02 75.58 -25.57
C GLN A 277 -44.93 76.37 -24.62
N ILE A 278 -45.11 75.89 -23.38
CA ILE A 278 -45.87 76.59 -22.34
C ILE A 278 -45.20 77.91 -21.97
N ALA A 279 -43.87 77.94 -21.79
CA ALA A 279 -43.13 79.16 -21.48
C ALA A 279 -43.28 80.20 -22.59
N ALA A 280 -43.14 79.80 -23.85
CA ALA A 280 -43.38 80.65 -25.01
C ALA A 280 -44.83 81.17 -25.04
N GLY A 281 -45.82 80.30 -24.78
CA GLY A 281 -47.22 80.67 -24.68
C GLY A 281 -47.53 81.64 -23.54
N ASN A 282 -46.92 81.45 -22.36
CA ASN A 282 -47.05 82.37 -21.23
C ASN A 282 -46.40 83.72 -21.52
N GLN A 283 -45.29 83.75 -22.26
CA GLN A 283 -44.63 84.99 -22.65
C GLN A 283 -45.46 85.79 -23.66
N ASP A 284 -46.09 85.11 -24.63
CA ASP A 284 -47.09 85.70 -25.53
C ASP A 284 -48.32 86.21 -24.77
N LEU A 285 -48.81 85.45 -23.79
CA LEU A 285 -49.94 85.89 -22.96
C LEU A 285 -49.57 87.09 -22.08
N SER A 286 -48.39 87.09 -21.46
CA SER A 286 -47.89 88.19 -20.64
C SER A 286 -47.73 89.47 -21.46
N SER A 287 -47.17 89.39 -22.67
CA SER A 287 -47.01 90.55 -23.55
C SER A 287 -48.37 91.13 -23.96
N ARG A 288 -49.35 90.28 -24.26
CA ARG A 288 -50.74 90.69 -24.53
C ARG A 288 -51.43 91.30 -23.32
N THR A 289 -51.13 90.80 -22.11
CA THR A 289 -51.69 91.34 -20.86
C THR A 289 -51.08 92.70 -20.53
N GLU A 290 -49.78 92.91 -20.73
CA GLU A 290 -49.12 94.23 -20.59
C GLU A 290 -49.67 95.26 -21.58
N GLN A 291 -49.91 94.86 -22.83
CA GLN A 291 -50.56 95.71 -23.84
C GLN A 291 -52.00 96.07 -23.49
N GLN A 292 -52.70 95.25 -22.70
CA GLN A 292 -54.06 95.54 -22.24
C GLN A 292 -54.10 96.33 -20.92
N ALA A 293 -53.01 96.34 -20.16
CA ALA A 293 -52.91 96.97 -18.83
C ALA A 293 -52.16 98.32 -18.82
N SER A 294 -51.54 98.72 -19.94
CA SER A 294 -50.91 100.05 -20.14
C SER A 294 -51.80 101.00 -20.94
#